data_AF-A0A2S0RD12-F1
#
_entry.id   AF-A0A2S0RD12-F1
#
_cell.length_a   1.000
_cell.length_b   1.000
_cell.length_c   1.000
_cell.angle_alpha   90.00
_cell.angle_beta   90.00
_cell.angle_gamma   90.00
#
_symmetry.space_group_name_H-M   'P 1'
#
loop_
_entity.id
_entity.type
_entity.pdbx_description
1 polymer ?
#
loop_
_entity_poly.entity_id
_entity_poly.type
_entity_poly.pdbx_seq_one_letter_code
_entity_poly.pdbx_strand_id
1 'polypeptide(L)'
;MSNITENRLNTTISAADLTAINTAIATISGKLPVASLDEGQRSDFNSIDVNNKVFIEDVITELGVSGTGIVPGFISTTNLQNDLALYEQADAIEAALMNLVQKVSDIKRICGHEGYGTALAVYRIYDAANQAGVPGAKQGYDKLKARFSNTGAGRQPDSGTL
;
A
#
# COMPACT_ATOMS: atom_id res chain seq x y z
N MET A 1 -6.81 20.12 18.17
CA MET A 1 -7.21 20.78 16.90
C MET A 1 -5.94 21.13 16.17
N SER A 2 -5.74 20.67 14.93
CA SER A 2 -4.56 21.10 14.15
C SER A 2 -4.63 22.59 13.90
N ASN A 3 -3.49 23.27 14.03
CA ASN A 3 -3.38 24.67 13.68
C ASN A 3 -3.65 24.80 12.18
N ILE A 4 -4.64 25.62 11.81
CA ILE A 4 -5.14 25.74 10.44
C ILE A 4 -4.13 26.39 9.48
N THR A 5 -3.08 26.99 10.02
CA THR A 5 -1.96 27.58 9.28
C THR A 5 -0.72 26.67 9.26
N GLU A 6 -0.76 25.52 9.94
CA GLU A 6 0.34 24.58 9.97
C GLU A 6 0.35 23.72 8.69
N ASN A 7 1.49 23.70 8.00
CA ASN A 7 1.74 22.89 6.82
C ASN A 7 3.10 22.20 7.00
N ARG A 8 3.07 20.96 7.49
CA ARG A 8 4.26 20.18 7.87
C ARG A 8 5.01 19.67 6.66
N LEU A 9 4.30 19.35 5.57
CA LEU A 9 4.89 18.90 4.32
C LEU A 9 4.64 19.95 3.22
N ASN A 10 5.28 21.11 3.37
CA ASN A 10 5.24 22.17 2.36
C ASN A 10 6.28 21.96 1.26
N THR A 11 6.20 20.84 0.56
CA THR A 11 7.11 20.51 -0.53
C THR A 11 6.43 19.65 -1.59
N THR A 12 7.06 19.53 -2.74
CA THR A 12 6.67 18.60 -3.81
C THR A 12 7.88 17.76 -4.20
N ILE A 13 7.63 16.55 -4.69
CA ILE A 13 8.69 15.72 -5.26
C ILE A 13 9.09 16.33 -6.61
N SER A 14 10.38 16.55 -6.82
CA SER A 14 10.86 17.09 -8.10
C SER A 14 10.58 16.12 -9.25
N ALA A 15 10.47 16.62 -10.48
CA ALA A 15 10.25 15.76 -11.64
C ALA A 15 11.38 14.73 -11.84
N ALA A 16 12.62 15.12 -11.52
CA ALA A 16 13.79 14.25 -11.57
C ALA A 16 13.68 13.12 -10.52
N ASP A 17 13.33 13.45 -9.28
CA ASP A 17 13.18 12.45 -8.21
C ASP A 17 12.01 11.52 -8.46
N LEU A 18 10.88 12.04 -8.99
CA LEU A 18 9.73 11.22 -9.35
C LEU A 18 10.10 10.19 -10.44
N THR A 19 10.91 10.61 -11.42
CA THR A 19 11.42 9.71 -12.46
C THR A 19 12.36 8.66 -11.87
N ALA A 20 13.26 9.05 -10.96
CA ALA A 20 14.17 8.13 -10.28
C ALA A 20 13.41 7.09 -9.43
N ILE A 21 12.38 7.51 -8.69
CA ILE A 21 11.52 6.62 -7.90
C ILE A 21 10.82 5.60 -8.81
N ASN A 22 10.20 6.05 -9.90
CA ASN A 22 9.51 5.15 -10.83
C ASN A 22 10.48 4.17 -11.51
N THR A 23 11.69 4.63 -11.84
CA THR A 23 12.75 3.77 -12.39
C THR A 23 13.20 2.72 -11.39
N ALA A 24 13.34 3.08 -10.11
CA ALA A 24 13.68 2.13 -9.05
C ALA A 24 12.58 1.08 -8.85
N ILE A 25 11.30 1.46 -8.88
CA ILE A 25 10.17 0.52 -8.81
C ILE A 25 10.21 -0.47 -9.97
N ALA A 26 10.40 0.02 -11.21
CA ALA A 26 10.53 -0.84 -12.39
C ALA A 26 11.75 -1.76 -12.28
N THR A 27 12.87 -1.25 -11.74
CA THR A 27 14.09 -2.03 -11.52
C THR A 27 13.86 -3.15 -10.52
N ILE A 28 13.22 -2.88 -9.38
CA ILE A 28 12.88 -3.89 -8.38
C ILE A 28 12.00 -4.97 -9.01
N SER A 29 10.93 -4.57 -9.70
CA SER A 29 10.03 -5.51 -10.39
C SER A 29 10.76 -6.38 -11.41
N GLY A 30 11.69 -5.81 -12.18
CA GLY A 30 12.48 -6.55 -13.17
C GLY A 30 13.56 -7.47 -12.59
N LYS A 31 13.86 -7.40 -11.29
CA LYS A 31 14.79 -8.31 -10.60
C LYS A 31 14.09 -9.51 -9.95
N LEU A 32 12.77 -9.44 -9.78
CA LEU A 32 12.00 -10.54 -9.21
C LEU A 32 11.68 -11.60 -10.28
N PRO A 33 11.58 -12.88 -9.92
CA PRO A 33 11.10 -13.92 -10.82
C PRO A 33 9.69 -13.60 -11.34
N VAL A 34 9.43 -13.96 -12.60
CA VAL A 34 8.11 -13.79 -13.20
C VAL A 34 7.19 -14.89 -12.66
N ALA A 35 6.29 -14.51 -11.75
CA ALA A 35 5.26 -15.38 -11.20
C ALA A 35 3.98 -14.59 -10.92
N SER A 36 2.82 -15.25 -11.07
CA SER A 36 1.52 -14.69 -10.73
C SER A 36 0.56 -15.79 -10.31
N LEU A 37 -0.31 -15.49 -9.34
CA LEU A 37 -1.39 -16.38 -8.93
C LEU A 37 -2.73 -15.83 -9.39
N ASP A 38 -3.57 -16.68 -9.97
CA ASP A 38 -5.00 -16.41 -10.12
C ASP A 38 -5.73 -16.52 -8.77
N GLU A 39 -7.02 -16.16 -8.74
CA GLU A 39 -7.80 -16.14 -7.48
C GLU A 39 -7.92 -17.53 -6.83
N GLY A 40 -8.10 -18.58 -7.64
CA GLY A 40 -8.18 -19.95 -7.12
C GLY A 40 -6.85 -20.41 -6.57
N GLN A 41 -5.75 -20.09 -7.25
CA GLN A 41 -4.40 -20.39 -6.76
C GLN A 41 -4.09 -19.64 -5.45
N ARG A 42 -4.56 -18.39 -5.29
CA ARG A 42 -4.38 -17.62 -4.06
C ARG A 42 -5.12 -18.24 -2.87
N SER A 43 -6.31 -18.81 -3.09
CA SER A 43 -7.06 -19.49 -2.02
C SER A 43 -6.52 -20.88 -1.71
N ASP A 44 -6.00 -21.58 -2.72
CA ASP A 44 -5.71 -23.01 -2.63
C ASP A 44 -4.24 -23.30 -2.26
N PHE A 45 -3.31 -22.39 -2.57
CA PHE A 45 -1.90 -22.62 -2.29
C PHE A 45 -1.60 -22.46 -0.80
N ASN A 46 -0.83 -23.40 -0.25
CA ASN A 46 -0.40 -23.32 1.13
C ASN A 46 0.52 -22.11 1.35
N SER A 47 0.24 -21.35 2.41
CA SER A 47 1.18 -20.36 2.93
C SER A 47 2.21 -21.01 3.84
N ILE A 48 3.42 -20.46 3.87
CA ILE A 48 4.41 -20.79 4.89
C ILE A 48 4.13 -19.92 6.11
N ASP A 49 3.90 -20.57 7.26
CA ASP A 49 3.95 -19.95 8.57
C ASP A 49 5.22 -20.42 9.31
N VAL A 50 5.37 -20.00 10.57
CA VAL A 50 6.54 -20.39 11.39
C VAL A 50 6.66 -21.91 11.54
N ASN A 51 5.55 -22.63 11.72
CA ASN A 51 5.56 -24.07 11.96
C ASN A 51 5.92 -24.83 10.68
N ASN A 52 5.29 -24.45 9.56
CA ASN A 52 5.53 -25.08 8.27
C ASN A 52 6.94 -24.77 7.74
N LYS A 53 7.50 -23.59 8.05
CA LYS A 53 8.90 -23.26 7.74
C LYS A 53 9.87 -24.20 8.43
N VAL A 54 9.72 -24.37 9.75
CA VAL A 54 10.57 -25.29 10.55
C VAL A 54 10.45 -26.72 10.01
N PHE A 55 9.25 -27.16 9.67
CA PHE A 55 9.07 -28.47 9.05
C PHE A 55 9.84 -28.63 7.73
N ILE A 56 9.83 -27.61 6.86
CA ILE A 56 10.60 -27.65 5.60
C ILE A 56 12.11 -27.70 5.88
N GLU A 57 12.60 -26.93 6.85
CA GLU A 57 14.00 -26.94 7.29
C GLU A 57 14.43 -28.31 7.83
N ASP A 58 13.59 -28.94 8.65
CA ASP A 58 13.80 -30.29 9.19
C ASP A 58 13.83 -31.33 8.06
N VAL A 59 12.90 -31.25 7.10
CA VAL A 59 12.88 -32.13 5.92
C VAL A 59 14.16 -31.98 5.09
N ILE A 60 14.61 -30.75 4.82
CA ILE A 60 15.87 -30.50 4.10
C ILE A 60 17.05 -31.11 4.87
N THR A 61 17.05 -31.00 6.20
CA THR A 61 18.09 -31.59 7.06
C THR A 61 18.10 -33.11 6.95
N GLU A 62 16.95 -33.77 7.10
CA GLU A 62 16.84 -35.23 7.03
C GLU A 62 17.16 -35.79 5.64
N LEU A 63 16.80 -35.06 4.57
CA LEU A 63 17.22 -35.39 3.21
C LEU A 63 18.75 -35.47 3.07
N GLY A 64 19.49 -34.62 3.78
CA GLY A 64 20.95 -34.62 3.81
C GLY A 64 21.56 -35.70 4.71
N VAL A 65 20.89 -36.05 5.82
CA VAL A 65 21.39 -37.03 6.80
C VAL A 65 21.11 -38.47 6.37
N SER A 66 19.87 -38.76 6.01
CA SER A 66 19.36 -40.12 5.78
C SER A 66 18.66 -40.32 4.44
N GLY A 67 18.46 -39.25 3.66
CA GLY A 67 17.68 -39.30 2.42
C GLY A 67 18.22 -40.22 1.32
N THR A 68 19.53 -40.51 1.31
CA THR A 68 20.14 -41.38 0.30
C THR A 68 19.62 -42.81 0.40
N GLY A 69 18.95 -43.28 -0.65
CA GLY A 69 18.35 -44.62 -0.71
C GLY A 69 16.96 -44.74 -0.07
N ILE A 70 16.51 -43.72 0.68
CA ILE A 70 15.13 -43.62 1.19
C ILE A 70 14.27 -42.82 0.22
N VAL A 71 14.76 -41.65 -0.21
CA VAL A 71 14.00 -40.75 -1.06
C VAL A 71 14.27 -41.08 -2.53
N PRO A 72 13.22 -41.26 -3.35
CA PRO A 72 13.39 -41.53 -4.77
C PRO A 72 14.16 -40.39 -5.47
N GLY A 73 15.10 -40.74 -6.35
CA GLY A 73 15.95 -39.76 -7.03
C GLY A 73 15.23 -38.80 -7.99
N PHE A 74 13.92 -38.98 -8.22
CA PHE A 74 13.10 -38.02 -8.97
C PHE A 74 12.64 -36.83 -8.11
N ILE A 75 12.77 -36.91 -6.77
CA ILE A 75 12.54 -35.78 -5.88
C ILE A 75 13.82 -34.94 -5.84
N SER A 76 13.72 -33.67 -6.25
CA SER A 76 14.85 -32.73 -6.24
C SER A 76 14.98 -32.02 -4.90
N THR A 77 15.95 -32.44 -4.09
CA THR A 77 16.32 -31.72 -2.86
C THR A 77 16.72 -30.28 -3.16
N THR A 78 17.39 -30.04 -4.30
CA THR A 78 17.81 -28.70 -4.72
C THR A 78 16.62 -27.78 -4.99
N ASN A 79 15.51 -28.29 -5.55
CA ASN A 79 14.32 -27.47 -5.78
C ASN A 79 13.72 -27.02 -4.44
N LEU A 80 13.57 -27.95 -3.49
CA LEU A 80 13.04 -27.63 -2.16
C LEU A 80 13.90 -26.60 -1.43
N GLN A 81 15.24 -26.73 -1.51
CA GLN A 81 16.18 -25.75 -0.96
C GLN A 81 16.04 -24.38 -1.62
N ASN A 82 15.90 -24.32 -2.94
CA ASN A 82 15.71 -23.06 -3.67
C ASN A 82 14.37 -22.40 -3.32
N ASP A 83 13.30 -23.19 -3.17
CA ASP A 83 11.97 -22.67 -2.81
C ASP A 83 11.99 -22.03 -1.40
N LEU A 84 12.60 -22.71 -0.42
CA LEU A 84 12.76 -22.14 0.92
C LEU A 84 13.63 -20.87 0.90
N ALA A 85 14.75 -20.89 0.19
CA ALA A 85 15.63 -19.74 0.08
C ALA A 85 14.95 -18.53 -0.60
N LEU A 86 14.19 -18.78 -1.68
CA LEU A 86 13.43 -17.73 -2.37
C LEU A 86 12.32 -17.17 -1.49
N TYR A 87 11.64 -18.02 -0.71
CA TYR A 87 10.63 -17.59 0.25
C TYR A 87 11.22 -16.62 1.29
N GLU A 88 12.36 -16.96 1.90
CA GLU A 88 13.02 -16.09 2.89
C GLU A 88 13.49 -14.76 2.29
N GLN A 89 14.00 -14.79 1.05
CA GLN A 89 14.37 -13.57 0.33
C GLN A 89 13.14 -12.71 0.03
N ALA A 90 12.03 -13.32 -0.40
CA ALA A 90 10.79 -12.62 -0.69
C ALA A 90 10.19 -11.99 0.57
N ASP A 91 10.20 -12.68 1.71
CA ASP A 91 9.72 -12.17 3.00
C ASP A 91 10.49 -10.92 3.45
N ALA A 92 11.83 -10.95 3.35
CA ALA A 92 12.65 -9.79 3.66
C ALA A 92 12.40 -8.59 2.72
N ILE A 93 12.21 -8.86 1.42
CA ILE A 93 11.87 -7.84 0.43
C ILE A 93 10.48 -7.25 0.70
N GLU A 94 9.48 -8.09 0.98
CA GLU A 94 8.13 -7.68 1.30
C GLU A 94 8.11 -6.75 2.52
N ALA A 95 8.80 -7.12 3.60
CA ALA A 95 8.91 -6.28 4.79
C ALA A 95 9.50 -4.89 4.47
N ALA A 96 10.54 -4.82 3.64
CA ALA A 96 11.12 -3.55 3.21
C ALA A 96 10.17 -2.70 2.35
N LEU A 97 9.46 -3.34 1.41
CA LEU A 97 8.49 -2.68 0.55
C LEU A 97 7.28 -2.17 1.34
N MET A 98 6.78 -2.95 2.30
CA MET A 98 5.67 -2.53 3.17
C MET A 98 6.01 -1.32 4.03
N ASN A 99 7.24 -1.21 4.53
CA ASN A 99 7.72 -0.01 5.20
C ASN A 99 7.71 1.22 4.27
N LEU A 100 8.11 1.05 3.00
CA LEU A 100 8.06 2.12 2.00
C LEU A 100 6.61 2.54 1.69
N VAL A 101 5.71 1.57 1.54
CA VAL A 101 4.27 1.81 1.34
C VAL A 101 3.70 2.59 2.52
N GLN A 102 4.05 2.22 3.76
CA GLN A 102 3.61 2.94 4.95
C GLN A 102 4.07 4.40 4.93
N LYS A 103 5.35 4.65 4.62
CA LYS A 103 5.90 6.02 4.50
C LYS A 103 5.15 6.86 3.46
N VAL A 104 4.83 6.29 2.29
CA VAL A 104 4.06 6.99 1.24
C VAL A 104 2.62 7.26 1.70
N SER A 105 2.00 6.29 2.38
CA SER A 105 0.67 6.46 2.98
C SER A 105 0.63 7.57 4.03
N ASP A 106 1.65 7.68 4.87
CA ASP A 106 1.75 8.73 5.89
C ASP A 106 1.88 10.12 5.24
N ILE A 107 2.71 10.25 4.20
CA ILE A 107 2.81 11.49 3.41
C ILE A 107 1.45 11.87 2.84
N LYS A 108 0.75 10.93 2.18
CA LYS A 108 -0.59 11.16 1.65
C LYS A 108 -1.58 11.58 2.74
N ARG A 109 -1.50 10.95 3.92
CA ARG A 109 -2.39 11.24 5.05
C ARG A 109 -2.15 12.64 5.60
N ILE A 110 -0.89 13.04 5.76
CA ILE A 110 -0.51 14.40 6.20
C ILE A 110 -1.00 15.44 5.19
N CYS A 111 -0.66 15.29 3.91
CA CYS A 111 -1.10 16.23 2.87
C CYS A 111 -2.63 16.30 2.77
N GLY A 112 -3.31 15.15 2.90
CA GLY A 112 -4.76 15.08 2.91
C GLY A 112 -5.36 15.81 4.12
N HIS A 113 -4.80 15.63 5.31
CA HIS A 113 -5.24 16.32 6.52
C HIS A 113 -5.07 17.85 6.42
N GLU A 114 -3.91 18.30 5.97
CA GLU A 114 -3.56 19.72 5.88
C GLU A 114 -4.31 20.44 4.75
N GLY A 115 -4.30 19.85 3.56
CA GLY A 115 -5.01 20.39 2.40
C GLY A 115 -6.52 20.42 2.62
N TYR A 116 -7.08 19.36 3.20
CA TYR A 116 -8.50 19.31 3.49
C TYR A 116 -8.92 20.24 4.62
N GLY A 117 -8.15 20.31 5.70
CA GLY A 117 -8.39 21.24 6.81
C GLY A 117 -8.40 22.69 6.33
N THR A 118 -7.42 23.08 5.52
CA THR A 118 -7.34 24.41 4.91
C THR A 118 -8.52 24.68 3.97
N ALA A 119 -8.88 23.72 3.11
CA ALA A 119 -10.04 23.86 2.21
C ALA A 119 -11.35 24.07 2.98
N LEU A 120 -11.55 23.36 4.10
CA LEU A 120 -12.72 23.53 4.95
C LEU A 120 -12.74 24.91 5.63
N ALA A 121 -11.58 25.42 6.04
CA ALA A 121 -11.42 26.78 6.56
C ALA A 121 -11.90 27.82 5.54
N VAL A 122 -11.37 27.71 4.33
CA VAL A 122 -11.67 28.63 3.21
C VAL A 122 -13.15 28.57 2.88
N TYR A 123 -13.75 27.39 2.84
CA TYR A 123 -15.20 27.26 2.65
C TYR A 123 -16.01 28.04 3.70
N ARG A 124 -15.67 27.91 5.00
CA ARG A 124 -16.36 28.64 6.07
C ARG A 124 -16.17 30.15 5.97
N ILE A 125 -15.00 30.61 5.50
CA ILE A 125 -14.75 32.04 5.22
C ILE A 125 -15.65 32.52 4.08
N TYR A 126 -15.78 31.75 2.99
CA TYR A 126 -16.69 32.08 1.89
C TYR A 126 -18.16 32.09 2.32
N ASP A 127 -18.58 31.18 3.19
CA ASP A 127 -19.92 31.17 3.79
C ASP A 127 -20.18 32.44 4.61
N ALA A 128 -19.29 32.77 5.55
CA ALA A 128 -19.39 33.99 6.35
C ALA A 128 -19.39 35.26 5.49
N ALA A 129 -18.53 35.34 4.48
CA ALA A 129 -18.46 36.47 3.56
C ALA A 129 -19.74 36.60 2.71
N ASN A 130 -20.32 35.48 2.26
CA ASN A 130 -21.60 35.48 1.56
C ASN A 130 -22.74 35.97 2.46
N GLN A 131 -22.80 35.51 3.72
CA GLN A 131 -23.79 35.97 4.70
C GLN A 131 -23.65 37.46 5.05
N ALA A 132 -22.42 37.97 5.08
CA ALA A 132 -22.13 39.39 5.30
C ALA A 132 -22.36 40.27 4.05
N GLY A 133 -22.77 39.69 2.92
CA GLY A 133 -23.03 40.44 1.68
C GLY A 133 -21.78 40.92 0.95
N VAL A 134 -20.61 40.31 1.21
CA VAL A 134 -19.35 40.67 0.53
C VAL A 134 -19.50 40.39 -0.98
N PRO A 135 -19.31 41.40 -1.86
CA PRO A 135 -19.39 41.22 -3.30
C PRO A 135 -18.47 40.10 -3.79
N GLY A 136 -18.98 39.21 -4.65
CA GLY A 136 -18.21 38.09 -5.23
C GLY A 136 -18.11 36.84 -4.35
N ALA A 137 -18.47 36.89 -3.06
CA ALA A 137 -18.39 35.72 -2.18
C ALA A 137 -19.43 34.64 -2.51
N LYS A 138 -20.61 35.02 -3.00
CA LYS A 138 -21.73 34.11 -3.29
C LYS A 138 -21.35 33.00 -4.28
N GLN A 139 -20.70 33.36 -5.39
CA GLN A 139 -20.32 32.38 -6.42
C GLN A 139 -19.35 31.32 -5.87
N GLY A 140 -18.35 31.76 -5.08
CA GLY A 140 -17.40 30.86 -4.44
C GLY A 140 -18.07 29.95 -3.40
N TYR A 141 -18.94 30.51 -2.57
CA TYR A 141 -19.72 29.74 -1.60
C TYR A 141 -20.61 28.69 -2.27
N ASP A 142 -21.42 29.07 -3.26
CA ASP A 142 -22.35 28.15 -3.93
C ASP A 142 -21.61 26.97 -4.58
N LYS A 143 -20.45 27.23 -5.21
CA LYS A 143 -19.59 26.19 -5.80
C LYS A 143 -19.07 25.20 -4.74
N LEU A 144 -18.59 25.71 -3.61
CA LEU A 144 -18.03 24.87 -2.54
C LEU A 144 -19.11 24.14 -1.73
N LYS A 145 -20.29 24.74 -1.56
CA LYS A 145 -21.44 24.17 -0.86
C LYS A 145 -21.96 22.88 -1.50
N ALA A 146 -21.86 22.76 -2.84
CA ALA A 146 -22.30 21.58 -3.58
C ALA A 146 -21.71 20.25 -3.06
N ARG A 147 -20.53 20.31 -2.43
CA ARG A 147 -19.91 19.14 -1.78
C ARG A 147 -20.71 18.62 -0.58
N PHE A 148 -21.41 19.50 0.12
CA PHE A 148 -22.15 19.19 1.36
C PHE A 148 -23.63 18.90 1.13
N SER A 149 -24.17 19.26 -0.04
CA SER A 149 -25.59 18.99 -0.38
C SER A 149 -25.89 17.52 -0.63
N ASN A 150 -24.90 16.71 -1.01
CA ASN A 150 -25.06 15.27 -1.23
C ASN A 150 -24.80 14.43 0.03
N THR A 151 -24.41 15.04 1.16
CA THR A 151 -24.02 14.30 2.37
C THR A 151 -25.23 13.91 3.26
N GLY A 152 -26.44 14.37 2.92
CA GLY A 152 -27.69 14.03 3.62
C GLY A 152 -28.52 12.90 2.99
N ALA A 153 -28.17 12.45 1.78
CA ALA A 153 -28.85 11.35 1.11
C ALA A 153 -27.99 10.08 1.23
N GLY A 154 -28.31 9.24 2.22
CA GLY A 154 -27.96 7.82 2.28
C GLY A 154 -26.51 7.45 1.95
N ARG A 155 -25.70 7.23 2.99
CA ARG A 155 -24.61 6.26 2.90
C ARG A 155 -25.25 4.89 2.64
N GLN A 156 -25.46 4.54 1.37
CA GLN A 156 -25.72 3.16 1.00
C GLN A 156 -24.43 2.39 1.34
N PRO A 157 -24.50 1.32 2.15
CA PRO A 157 -23.33 0.52 2.46
C PRO A 157 -22.84 -0.10 1.16
N ASP A 158 -21.65 0.29 0.72
CA ASP A 158 -21.04 -0.29 -0.46
C ASP A 158 -20.75 -1.75 -0.14
N SER A 159 -21.56 -2.61 -0.75
CA SER A 159 -21.50 -4.05 -0.62
C SER A 159 -20.66 -4.55 -1.78
N GLY A 160 -19.44 -5.00 -1.48
CA GLY A 160 -18.72 -5.98 -2.29
C GLY A 160 -17.65 -5.45 -3.25
N THR A 161 -16.48 -6.10 -3.14
CA THR A 161 -15.67 -6.67 -4.23
C THR A 161 -15.23 -5.74 -5.36
N LEU A 162 -13.93 -5.47 -5.45
CA LEU A 162 -12.91 -6.32 -6.09
C LEU A 162 -11.52 -5.94 -5.57
#